data_AF-A0A7S0TN46-F1
#
_entry.id   AF-A0A7S0TN46-F1
#
_cell.length_a   1.000
_cell.length_b   1.000
_cell.length_c   1.000
_cell.angle_alpha   90.00
_cell.angle_beta   90.00
_cell.angle_gamma   90.00
#
_symmetry.space_group_name_H-M   'P 1'
#
loop_
_entity.id
_entity.type
_entity.pdbx_description
1 polymer ?
#
loop_
_entity_poly.entity_id
_entity_poly.type
_entity_poly.pdbx_seq_one_letter_code
_entity_poly.pdbx_strand_id
1 'polypeptide(L)'
;EEKPKAPELPPMGEEEMELLSMFLSQTSDLERKQQVERIIKYRLNPFEVLQLSPDCATAEELNMAYRKLSLVVHPDKCKHSRAEEAFEICKKSLAELQSEEKKGFYVDVMVSAKEEAVRELKKKRKREKEESSKNKKLRVSDVDKLRSTMLGGTLKR
;
A
#
# COMPACT_ATOMS: atom_id res chain seq x y z
N GLU A 1 23.23 -25.54 -32.22
CA GLU A 1 22.30 -25.09 -31.16
C GLU A 1 21.39 -24.02 -31.74
N GLU A 2 20.18 -24.40 -32.15
CA GLU A 2 19.22 -23.48 -32.75
C GLU A 2 18.42 -22.83 -31.62
N LYS A 3 18.61 -21.51 -31.43
CA LYS A 3 17.80 -20.74 -30.46
C LYS A 3 16.32 -20.92 -30.81
N PRO A 4 15.43 -21.18 -29.84
CA PRO A 4 14.00 -21.22 -30.12
C PRO A 4 13.57 -19.85 -30.66
N LYS A 5 13.09 -19.85 -31.90
CA LYS A 5 12.50 -18.69 -32.58
C LYS A 5 11.30 -18.25 -31.73
N ALA A 6 11.34 -17.03 -31.20
CA ALA A 6 10.19 -16.45 -30.50
C ALA A 6 8.96 -16.58 -31.42
N PRO A 7 7.78 -16.96 -30.89
CA PRO A 7 6.58 -17.05 -31.72
C PRO A 7 6.37 -15.69 -32.39
N GLU A 8 6.39 -15.68 -33.73
CA GLU A 8 6.08 -14.50 -34.52
C GLU A 8 4.62 -14.15 -34.21
N LEU A 9 4.42 -13.09 -33.44
CA LEU A 9 3.10 -12.55 -33.17
C LEU A 9 2.40 -12.30 -34.52
N PRO A 10 1.10 -12.64 -34.65
CA PRO A 10 0.36 -12.33 -35.86
C PRO A 10 0.51 -10.84 -36.17
N PRO A 11 0.60 -10.43 -37.46
CA PRO A 11 0.65 -9.03 -37.82
C PRO A 11 -0.63 -8.38 -37.30
N MET A 12 -0.51 -7.58 -36.23
CA MET A 12 -1.61 -6.80 -35.70
C MET A 12 -2.08 -5.85 -36.81
N GLY A 13 -3.39 -5.84 -37.08
CA GLY A 13 -3.96 -4.93 -38.07
C GLY A 13 -3.68 -3.48 -37.69
N GLU A 14 -3.60 -2.58 -38.67
CA GLU A 14 -3.39 -1.13 -38.42
C GLU A 14 -4.42 -0.57 -37.43
N GLU A 15 -5.68 -1.02 -37.53
CA GLU A 15 -6.78 -0.70 -36.61
C GLU A 15 -6.53 -1.18 -35.17
N GLU A 16 -5.92 -2.35 -35.00
CA GLU A 16 -5.62 -2.91 -33.69
C GLU A 16 -4.42 -2.20 -33.03
N MET A 17 -3.43 -1.77 -33.82
CA MET A 17 -2.33 -0.92 -33.35
C MET A 17 -2.83 0.47 -32.90
N GLU A 18 -3.78 1.04 -33.63
CA GLU A 18 -4.38 2.33 -33.28
C GLU A 18 -5.22 2.24 -32.01
N LEU A 19 -6.01 1.17 -31.85
CA LEU A 19 -6.73 0.86 -30.62
C LEU A 19 -5.77 0.67 -29.44
N LEU A 20 -4.65 -0.02 -29.64
CA LEU A 20 -3.63 -0.20 -28.60
C LEU A 20 -2.98 1.12 -28.19
N SER A 21 -2.66 1.99 -29.15
CA SER A 21 -2.13 3.33 -28.90
C SER A 21 -3.12 4.18 -28.08
N MET A 22 -4.40 4.18 -28.47
CA MET A 22 -5.45 4.89 -27.74
C MET A 22 -5.59 4.35 -26.31
N PHE A 23 -5.59 3.02 -26.13
CA PHE A 23 -5.67 2.40 -24.82
C PHE A 23 -4.48 2.77 -23.94
N LEU A 24 -3.25 2.67 -24.46
CA LEU A 24 -2.03 3.03 -23.74
C LEU A 24 -2.02 4.52 -23.35
N SER A 25 -2.52 5.39 -24.22
CA SER A 25 -2.68 6.81 -23.90
C SER A 25 -3.66 7.01 -22.75
N GLN A 26 -4.85 6.41 -22.82
CA GLN A 26 -5.88 6.51 -21.79
C GLN A 26 -5.43 5.95 -20.44
N THR A 27 -4.79 4.78 -20.41
CA THR A 27 -4.28 4.19 -19.17
C THR A 27 -3.22 5.09 -18.55
N SER A 28 -2.30 5.62 -19.35
CA SER A 28 -1.26 6.53 -18.87
C SER A 28 -1.83 7.83 -18.27
N ASP A 29 -2.92 8.36 -18.82
CA ASP A 29 -3.60 9.56 -18.30
C ASP A 29 -4.28 9.27 -16.96
N LEU A 30 -4.91 8.10 -16.83
CA LEU A 30 -5.53 7.66 -15.58
C LEU A 30 -4.47 7.45 -14.49
N GLU A 31 -3.36 6.81 -14.83
CA GLU A 31 -2.23 6.62 -13.92
C GLU A 31 -1.67 7.97 -13.43
N ARG A 32 -1.51 8.96 -14.32
CA ARG A 32 -1.08 10.32 -13.92
C ARG A 32 -2.05 10.96 -12.92
N LYS A 33 -3.36 10.87 -13.17
CA LYS A 33 -4.39 11.42 -12.26
C LYS A 33 -4.35 10.74 -10.89
N GLN A 34 -4.26 9.41 -10.86
CA GLN A 34 -4.12 8.65 -9.62
C GLN A 34 -2.86 9.05 -8.86
N GLN A 35 -1.76 9.33 -9.56
CA GLN A 35 -0.53 9.79 -8.91
C GLN A 35 -0.68 11.15 -8.25
N VAL A 36 -1.36 12.10 -8.90
CA VAL A 36 -1.66 13.42 -8.32
C VAL A 36 -2.48 13.26 -7.04
N GLU A 37 -3.56 12.47 -7.06
CA GLU A 37 -4.38 12.22 -5.86
C GLU A 37 -3.59 11.56 -4.73
N ARG A 38 -2.72 10.59 -5.07
CA ARG A 38 -1.86 9.91 -4.12
C ARG A 38 -0.90 10.88 -3.43
N ILE A 39 -0.23 11.74 -4.18
CA ILE A 39 0.73 12.72 -3.63
C ILE A 39 0.03 13.67 -2.66
N ILE A 40 -1.15 14.17 -3.02
CA ILE A 40 -1.94 15.07 -2.16
C ILE A 40 -2.35 14.36 -0.87
N LYS A 41 -2.75 13.09 -0.96
CA LYS A 41 -3.11 12.28 0.21
C LYS A 41 -1.94 12.08 1.16
N TYR A 42 -0.72 11.90 0.65
CA TYR A 42 0.49 11.62 1.45
C TYR A 42 1.36 12.86 1.69
N ARG A 43 0.82 14.08 1.57
CA ARG A 43 1.57 15.33 1.76
C ARG A 43 2.35 15.48 3.08
N LEU A 44 2.03 14.69 4.10
CA LEU A 44 2.72 14.68 5.40
C LEU A 44 3.95 13.76 5.43
N ASN A 45 4.09 12.85 4.46
CA ASN A 45 5.18 11.88 4.42
C ASN A 45 6.01 12.08 3.15
N PRO A 46 7.16 12.77 3.23
CA PRO A 46 8.04 12.99 2.10
C PRO A 46 8.52 11.70 1.39
N PHE A 47 8.72 10.62 2.15
CA PHE A 47 9.16 9.33 1.59
C PHE A 47 8.09 8.68 0.72
N GLU A 48 6.82 8.73 1.15
CA GLU A 48 5.71 8.17 0.35
C GLU A 48 5.32 9.02 -0.84
N VAL A 49 5.50 10.34 -0.74
CA VAL A 49 5.39 11.22 -1.91
C VAL A 49 6.38 10.80 -2.99
N LEU A 50 7.66 10.62 -2.62
CA LEU A 50 8.72 10.24 -3.55
C LEU A 50 8.78 8.75 -3.89
N GLN A 51 7.95 7.91 -3.27
CA GLN A 51 7.96 6.44 -3.42
C GLN A 51 9.33 5.81 -3.09
N LEU A 52 9.96 6.28 -2.02
CA LEU A 52 11.26 5.79 -1.59
C LEU A 52 11.16 5.12 -0.23
N SER A 53 11.88 4.02 -0.08
CA SER A 53 12.04 3.38 1.21
C SER A 53 12.92 4.25 2.13
N PRO A 54 12.57 4.39 3.42
CA PRO A 54 13.38 5.14 4.38
C PRO A 54 14.81 4.58 4.52
N ASP A 55 14.97 3.28 4.28
CA ASP A 55 16.25 2.57 4.48
C ASP A 55 17.25 2.81 3.34
N CYS A 56 16.80 3.19 2.14
CA CYS A 56 17.65 3.31 0.95
C CYS A 56 17.81 4.75 0.43
N ALA A 57 17.20 5.76 1.06
CA ALA A 57 17.17 7.11 0.50
C ALA A 57 18.54 7.80 0.48
N THR A 58 19.29 7.63 -0.61
CA THR A 58 20.48 8.43 -0.93
C THR A 58 20.09 9.74 -1.60
N ALA A 59 20.95 10.77 -1.51
CA ALA A 59 20.70 12.07 -2.14
C ALA A 59 20.52 11.97 -3.67
N GLU A 60 21.21 11.02 -4.31
CA GLU A 60 21.09 10.78 -5.75
C GLU A 60 19.72 10.17 -6.10
N GLU A 61 19.29 9.16 -5.35
CA GLU A 61 17.99 8.52 -5.55
C GLU A 61 16.82 9.49 -5.32
N LEU A 62 16.93 10.39 -4.34
CA LEU A 62 15.95 11.45 -4.10
C LEU A 62 15.77 12.34 -5.35
N ASN A 63 16.88 12.76 -5.95
CA ASN A 63 16.84 13.58 -7.16
C ASN A 63 16.30 12.80 -8.37
N MET A 64 16.64 11.51 -8.50
CA MET A 64 16.11 10.67 -9.57
C MET A 64 14.61 10.43 -9.42
N ALA A 65 14.13 10.13 -8.22
CA ALA A 65 12.72 9.93 -7.92
C ALA A 65 11.92 11.20 -8.16
N TYR A 66 12.43 12.35 -7.70
CA TYR A 66 11.83 13.65 -7.96
C TYR A 66 11.68 13.93 -9.45
N ARG A 67 12.74 13.76 -10.25
CA ARG A 67 12.68 13.98 -11.71
C ARG A 67 11.64 13.09 -12.40
N LYS A 68 11.58 11.81 -12.01
CA LYS A 68 10.60 10.86 -12.56
C LYS A 68 9.18 11.28 -12.22
N LEU A 69 8.90 11.55 -10.95
CA LEU A 69 7.56 11.95 -10.49
C LEU A 69 7.15 13.31 -11.06
N SER A 70 8.04 14.29 -11.07
CA SER A 70 7.76 15.63 -11.57
C SER A 70 7.35 15.63 -13.04
N LEU A 71 7.88 14.70 -13.85
CA LEU A 71 7.47 14.55 -15.25
C LEU A 71 6.07 13.95 -15.40
N VAL A 72 5.68 13.05 -14.49
CA VAL A 72 4.36 12.40 -14.49
C VAL A 72 3.27 13.37 -14.02
N VAL A 73 3.57 14.18 -13.00
CA VAL A 73 2.61 15.12 -12.40
C VAL A 73 2.75 16.55 -12.88
N HIS A 74 3.54 16.79 -13.94
CA HIS A 74 3.71 18.13 -14.50
C HIS A 74 2.36 18.68 -14.98
N PRO A 75 2.01 19.95 -14.67
CA PRO A 75 0.73 20.55 -15.05
C PRO A 75 0.50 20.58 -16.58
N ASP A 76 1.57 20.55 -17.38
CA ASP A 76 1.49 20.46 -18.84
C ASP A 76 1.00 19.08 -19.34
N LYS A 77 1.47 17.99 -18.72
CA LYS A 77 1.17 16.61 -19.15
C LYS A 77 -0.06 16.03 -18.46
N CYS A 78 -0.47 16.59 -17.34
CA CYS A 78 -1.63 16.14 -16.57
C CYS A 78 -2.64 17.30 -16.44
N LYS A 79 -3.78 17.19 -17.14
CA LYS A 79 -4.87 18.19 -17.11
C LYS A 79 -5.68 18.19 -15.80
N HIS A 80 -5.12 17.71 -14.69
CA HIS A 80 -5.80 17.63 -13.40
C HIS A 80 -5.71 18.98 -12.68
N SER A 81 -6.81 19.46 -12.09
CA SER A 81 -6.88 20.77 -11.42
C SER A 81 -5.87 20.93 -10.28
N ARG A 82 -5.50 19.82 -9.63
CA ARG A 82 -4.53 19.79 -8.53
C ARG A 82 -3.11 19.35 -8.93
N ALA A 83 -2.79 19.30 -10.23
CA ALA A 83 -1.46 18.91 -10.69
C ALA A 83 -0.37 19.86 -10.17
N GLU A 84 -0.65 21.17 -10.13
CA GLU A 84 0.25 22.19 -9.58
C GLU A 84 0.51 21.97 -8.08
N GLU A 85 -0.54 21.72 -7.29
CA GLU A 85 -0.42 21.40 -5.86
C GLU A 85 0.45 20.16 -5.63
N ALA A 86 0.23 19.09 -6.40
CA ALA A 86 1.03 17.87 -6.29
C ALA A 86 2.50 18.12 -6.65
N PHE A 87 2.78 18.93 -7.67
CA PHE A 87 4.14 19.30 -8.05
C PHE A 87 4.85 20.09 -6.95
N GLU A 88 4.16 21.05 -6.32
CA GLU A 88 4.70 21.77 -5.16
C GLU A 88 5.02 20.85 -3.99
N ILE A 89 4.14 19.90 -3.69
CA ILE A 89 4.36 18.91 -2.64
C ILE A 89 5.59 18.07 -2.96
N CYS A 90 5.76 17.59 -4.19
CA CYS A 90 6.96 16.85 -4.60
C CYS A 90 8.24 17.67 -4.38
N LYS A 91 8.22 18.97 -4.69
CA LYS A 91 9.37 19.87 -4.49
C LYS A 91 9.66 20.09 -3.01
N LYS A 92 8.63 20.28 -2.19
CA LYS A 92 8.75 20.41 -0.72
C LYS A 92 9.33 19.14 -0.10
N SER A 93 8.83 17.97 -0.48
CA SER A 93 9.33 16.68 0.00
C SER A 93 10.81 16.48 -0.31
N LEU A 94 11.26 16.86 -1.51
CA LEU A 94 12.69 16.80 -1.86
C LEU A 94 13.53 17.71 -0.95
N ALA A 95 13.10 18.95 -0.73
CA ALA A 95 13.82 19.90 0.11
C ALA A 95 13.90 19.45 1.58
N GLU A 96 12.86 18.80 2.09
CA GLU A 96 12.86 18.25 3.45
C GLU A 96 13.79 17.05 3.60
N LEU A 97 13.83 16.16 2.61
CA LEU A 97 14.70 14.98 2.64
C LEU A 97 16.17 15.29 2.32
N GLN A 98 16.46 16.44 1.72
CA GLN A 98 17.82 16.94 1.55
C GLN A 98 18.45 17.41 2.87
N SER A 99 17.64 17.77 3.88
CA SER A 99 18.13 18.11 5.21
C SER A 99 18.25 16.86 6.06
N GLU A 100 19.47 16.52 6.49
CA GLU A 100 19.73 15.32 7.30
C GLU A 100 18.97 15.36 8.63
N GLU A 101 18.83 16.54 9.25
CA GLU A 101 18.07 16.72 10.50
C GLU A 101 16.60 16.34 10.34
N LYS A 102 15.93 16.87 9.29
CA LYS A 102 14.53 16.57 9.01
C LYS A 102 14.34 15.13 8.57
N LYS A 103 15.26 14.62 7.76
CA LYS A 103 15.28 13.22 7.32
C LYS A 103 15.33 12.28 8.52
N GLY A 104 16.23 12.52 9.48
CA GLY A 104 16.33 11.75 10.72
C GLY A 104 15.03 11.77 11.52
N PHE A 105 14.43 12.97 11.71
CA PHE A 105 13.15 13.11 12.38
C PHE A 105 12.04 12.26 11.74
N TYR A 106 11.92 12.29 10.41
CA TYR A 106 10.91 11.49 9.71
C TYR A 106 11.17 9.98 9.84
N VAL A 107 12.42 9.55 9.80
CA VAL A 107 12.79 8.14 10.02
C VAL A 107 12.40 7.71 11.42
N ASP A 108 12.74 8.48 12.44
CA ASP A 108 12.42 8.18 13.84
C ASP A 108 10.91 8.08 14.08
N VAL A 109 10.14 9.04 13.56
CA VAL A 109 8.67 9.04 13.64
C VAL A 109 8.10 7.80 12.95
N MET A 110 8.62 7.42 11.78
CA MET A 110 8.15 6.23 11.07
C MET A 110 8.49 4.93 11.80
N VAL A 111 9.67 4.82 12.39
CA VAL A 111 10.08 3.65 13.18
C VAL A 111 9.18 3.52 14.40
N SER A 112 9.01 4.60 15.16
CA SER A 112 8.14 4.63 16.34
C SER A 112 6.69 4.24 16.00
N ALA A 113 6.12 4.81 14.94
CA ALA A 113 4.77 4.49 14.49
C ALA A 113 4.63 3.02 14.06
N LYS A 114 5.63 2.46 13.36
CA LYS A 114 5.65 1.03 12.98
C LYS A 114 5.68 0.13 14.22
N GLU A 115 6.51 0.45 15.20
CA GLU A 115 6.62 -0.33 16.45
C GLU A 115 5.32 -0.33 17.24
N GLU A 116 4.67 0.82 17.38
CA GLU A 116 3.37 0.95 18.05
C GLU A 116 2.28 0.16 17.34
N ALA A 117 2.20 0.27 16.02
CA ALA A 117 1.24 -0.49 15.21
C ALA A 117 1.42 -2.01 15.38
N VAL A 118 2.67 -2.48 15.36
CA VAL A 118 3.01 -3.90 15.60
C VAL A 118 2.62 -4.32 17.02
N ARG A 119 2.85 -3.46 18.02
CA ARG A 119 2.49 -3.74 19.42
C ARG A 119 0.97 -3.87 19.59
N GLU A 120 0.19 -2.98 18.98
CA GLU A 120 -1.27 -3.03 19.01
C GLU A 120 -1.82 -4.27 18.29
N LEU A 121 -1.25 -4.63 17.13
CA LEU A 121 -1.61 -5.88 16.43
C LEU A 121 -1.32 -7.12 17.28
N LYS A 122 -0.17 -7.18 17.96
CA LYS A 122 0.17 -8.29 18.86
C LYS A 122 -0.82 -8.39 20.03
N LYS A 123 -1.22 -7.27 20.63
CA LYS A 123 -2.22 -7.24 21.72
C LYS A 123 -3.59 -7.72 21.24
N LYS A 124 -4.07 -7.23 20.09
CA LYS A 124 -5.35 -7.65 19.50
C LYS A 124 -5.38 -9.16 19.23
N ARG A 125 -4.33 -9.69 18.59
CA ARG A 125 -4.22 -11.14 18.31
C ARG A 125 -4.18 -11.98 19.59
N LYS A 126 -3.59 -11.48 20.68
CA LYS A 126 -3.61 -12.19 21.97
C LYS A 126 -5.03 -12.20 22.57
N ARG A 127 -5.74 -11.06 22.54
CA ARG A 127 -7.12 -10.95 23.03
C ARG A 127 -8.08 -11.88 22.26
N GLU A 128 -8.00 -11.88 20.94
CA GLU A 128 -8.82 -12.76 20.09
C GLU A 128 -8.57 -14.25 20.36
N LYS A 129 -7.31 -14.65 20.61
CA LYS A 129 -6.96 -16.02 21.00
C LYS A 129 -7.52 -16.38 22.38
N GLU A 130 -7.45 -15.47 23.34
CA GLU A 130 -8.00 -15.68 24.69
C GLU A 130 -9.53 -15.74 24.66
N GLU A 131 -10.20 -14.87 23.89
CA GLU A 131 -11.65 -14.91 23.69
C GLU A 131 -12.10 -16.19 22.97
N SER A 132 -11.40 -16.61 21.91
CA SER A 132 -11.66 -17.87 21.22
C SER A 132 -11.50 -19.08 22.16
N SER A 133 -10.47 -19.07 23.00
CA SER A 133 -10.23 -20.13 23.99
C SER A 133 -11.31 -20.16 25.07
N LYS A 134 -11.74 -18.99 25.58
CA LYS A 134 -12.85 -18.87 26.55
C LYS A 134 -14.17 -19.35 25.95
N ASN A 135 -14.49 -18.91 24.72
CA ASN A 135 -15.72 -19.30 24.02
C ASN A 135 -15.76 -20.81 23.73
N LYS A 136 -14.62 -21.40 23.33
CA LYS A 136 -14.50 -22.86 23.15
C LYS A 136 -14.70 -23.61 24.48
N LYS A 137 -14.15 -23.10 25.59
CA LYS A 137 -14.30 -23.71 26.92
C LYS A 137 -15.74 -23.64 27.42
N LEU A 138 -16.43 -22.51 27.21
CA LEU A 138 -17.85 -22.35 27.50
C LEU A 138 -18.69 -23.38 26.72
N ARG A 139 -18.49 -23.49 25.40
CA ARG A 139 -19.20 -24.49 24.58
C ARG A 139 -18.99 -25.93 25.04
N VAL A 140 -17.76 -26.31 25.41
CA VAL A 140 -17.48 -27.65 25.94
C VAL A 140 -18.25 -27.88 27.25
N SER A 141 -18.24 -26.88 28.15
CA SER A 141 -18.97 -27.00 29.42
C SER A 141 -20.49 -27.10 29.26
N ASP A 142 -21.07 -26.43 28.26
CA ASP A 142 -22.49 -26.51 27.96
C ASP A 142 -22.88 -27.90 27.42
N VAL A 143 -22.02 -28.49 26.59
CA VAL A 143 -22.18 -29.87 26.10
C VAL A 143 -22.09 -30.89 27.25
N ASP A 144 -21.14 -30.72 28.17
CA ASP A 144 -20.97 -31.62 29.31
C ASP A 144 -22.15 -31.55 30.29
N LYS A 145 -22.68 -30.34 30.56
CA LYS A 145 -23.91 -30.17 31.35
C LYS A 145 -25.09 -30.88 30.69
N LEU A 146 -25.27 -30.72 29.38
CA LEU A 146 -26.37 -31.36 28.64
C LEU A 146 -26.27 -32.89 28.70
N ARG A 147 -25.07 -33.44 28.54
CA ARG A 147 -24.83 -34.90 28.68
C ARG A 147 -25.19 -35.40 30.07
N SER A 148 -24.78 -34.67 31.12
CA SER A 148 -25.10 -35.02 32.50
C SER A 148 -26.60 -35.02 32.77
N THR A 149 -27.35 -34.01 32.30
CA THR A 149 -28.81 -33.95 32.49
C THR A 149 -29.54 -35.09 31.77
N MET A 150 -29.07 -35.49 30.58
CA MET A 150 -29.69 -36.55 29.79
C MET A 150 -29.45 -37.96 30.39
N LEU A 151 -28.30 -38.17 31.02
CA LEU A 151 -27.95 -39.45 31.67
C LEU A 151 -28.49 -39.56 33.10
N GLY A 152 -28.64 -38.43 33.81
CA GLY A 152 -29.18 -38.37 35.17
C GLY A 152 -30.71 -38.43 35.25
N GLY A 153 -31.41 -38.36 34.11
CA GLY A 153 -32.85 -38.53 34.00
C GLY A 153 -33.30 -39.99 34.08
N THR A 154 -32.82 -40.76 35.07
CA THR A 154 -33.41 -42.07 35.38
C THR A 154 -34.67 -41.84 36.20
N LEU A 155 -35.78 -42.08 35.52
CA LEU A 155 -37.15 -42.17 36.01
C LEU A 155 -37.21 -42.91 37.37
N LYS A 156 -37.30 -42.15 38.47
CA LYS A 156 -37.55 -42.70 39.80
C LYS A 156 -39.04 -43.07 39.86
N ARG A 157 -39.37 -44.29 39.42
CA ARG A 157 -40.66 -44.93 39.68
C ARG A 157 -40.70 -45.50 41.09
#